data_AF-A0A7V4V068-F1
#
_entry.id   AF-A0A7V4V068-F1
#
_cell.length_a   1.000
_cell.length_b   1.000
_cell.length_c   1.000
_cell.angle_alpha   90.00
_cell.angle_beta   90.00
_cell.angle_gamma   90.00
#
_symmetry.space_group_name_H-M   'P 1'
#
loop_
_entity.id
_entity.type
_entity.pdbx_description
1 polymer ?
#
loop_
_entity_poly.entity_id
_entity_poly.type
_entity_poly.pdbx_seq_one_letter_code
_entity_poly.pdbx_strand_id
1 'polypeptide(L)'
;LPPIVIVQHIPYGFSKSFADRLDRISPISVHEAVNGQILEKSNAYLAPGNMHMIISKNTNGDYVALLNDGQKVSRHKPSVDVLFRSVNNIAGSGAMGVILTGMGDDGASSMVELYENGALTVAQDKESCVVYGMPAKAVEYGGVREVVELKHIPARIIQFSTNGR
;
A
#
# COMPACT_ATOMS: atom_id res chain seq x y z
N LEU A 1 0.32 14.03 7.10
CA LEU A 1 -0.16 12.92 6.22
C LEU A 1 -0.76 11.82 7.09
N PRO A 2 -1.76 11.05 6.64
CA PRO A 2 -2.13 9.80 7.31
C PRO A 2 -0.94 8.82 7.33
N PRO A 3 -0.96 7.77 8.18
CA PRO A 3 0.03 6.70 8.07
C PRO A 3 -0.01 6.08 6.66
N ILE A 4 1.16 5.81 6.09
CA ILE A 4 1.31 5.18 4.77
C ILE A 4 1.83 3.76 4.97
N VAL A 5 1.20 2.77 4.36
CA VAL A 5 1.62 1.36 4.45
C VAL A 5 1.97 0.85 3.07
N ILE A 6 3.13 0.20 2.93
CA ILE A 6 3.74 -0.12 1.65
C ILE A 6 4.07 -1.62 1.62
N VAL A 7 3.59 -2.31 0.60
CA VAL A 7 4.10 -3.62 0.20
C VAL A 7 4.92 -3.42 -1.06
N GLN A 8 6.19 -3.79 -0.98
CA GLN A 8 7.09 -3.89 -2.13
C GLN A 8 7.48 -5.36 -2.28
N HIS A 9 7.32 -5.92 -3.48
CA HIS A 9 7.94 -7.21 -3.78
C HIS A 9 9.45 -7.03 -3.81
N ILE A 10 10.09 -7.48 -2.74
CA ILE A 10 11.53 -7.35 -2.53
C ILE A 10 12.05 -8.64 -1.88
N PRO A 11 13.25 -9.12 -2.24
CA PRO A 11 13.84 -10.28 -1.59
C PRO A 11 14.00 -10.10 -0.07
N TYR A 12 13.97 -11.20 0.65
CA TYR A 12 14.22 -11.22 2.09
C TYR A 12 15.59 -10.60 2.42
N GLY A 13 15.64 -9.79 3.48
CA GLY A 13 16.86 -9.09 3.93
C GLY A 13 17.12 -7.73 3.26
N PHE A 14 16.39 -7.37 2.19
CA PHE A 14 16.57 -6.08 1.50
C PHE A 14 15.58 -5.01 1.94
N SER A 15 14.43 -5.39 2.52
CA SER A 15 13.37 -4.48 2.95
C SER A 15 13.86 -3.44 3.96
N LYS A 16 14.63 -3.84 4.97
CA LYS A 16 15.23 -2.91 5.93
C LYS A 16 16.11 -1.86 5.27
N SER A 17 17.04 -2.30 4.42
CA SER A 17 17.93 -1.39 3.68
C SER A 17 17.18 -0.42 2.76
N PHE A 18 16.05 -0.87 2.20
CA PHE A 18 15.18 -0.06 1.36
C PHE A 18 14.42 0.98 2.17
N ALA A 19 13.82 0.59 3.30
CA ALA A 19 13.16 1.52 4.23
C ALA A 19 14.15 2.59 4.74
N ASP A 20 15.35 2.19 5.18
CA ASP A 20 16.37 3.13 5.67
C ASP A 20 16.82 4.11 4.58
N ARG A 21 16.85 3.67 3.32
CA ARG A 21 17.16 4.57 2.18
C ARG A 21 16.04 5.57 1.95
N LEU A 22 14.78 5.14 1.99
CA LEU A 22 13.62 6.01 1.82
C LEU A 22 13.55 7.05 2.95
N ASP A 23 13.82 6.65 4.19
CA ASP A 23 13.85 7.53 5.36
C ASP A 23 14.83 8.69 5.16
N ARG A 24 16.06 8.40 4.70
CA ARG A 24 17.10 9.43 4.47
C ARG A 24 16.75 10.46 3.39
N ILE A 25 15.85 10.13 2.46
CA ILE A 25 15.52 10.99 1.32
C ILE A 25 14.09 11.55 1.40
N SER A 26 13.38 11.27 2.49
CA SER A 26 11.98 11.66 2.66
C SER A 26 11.83 12.66 3.82
N PRO A 27 10.87 13.59 3.75
CA PRO A 27 10.54 14.46 4.86
C PRO A 27 9.70 13.76 5.96
N ILE A 28 9.12 12.59 5.65
CA ILE A 28 8.42 11.72 6.60
C ILE A 28 9.36 10.61 7.05
N SER A 29 9.15 10.10 8.27
CA SER A 29 9.89 8.94 8.74
C SER A 29 9.41 7.67 8.04
N VAL A 30 10.35 6.81 7.62
CA VAL A 30 10.06 5.56 6.93
C VAL A 30 10.72 4.40 7.69
N HIS A 31 9.91 3.40 8.03
CA HIS A 31 10.35 2.25 8.81
C HIS A 31 10.02 0.95 8.10
N GLU A 32 10.84 -0.08 8.31
CA GLU A 32 10.35 -1.44 8.12
C GLU A 32 9.37 -1.76 9.27
N ALA A 33 8.19 -2.27 8.93
CA ALA A 33 7.14 -2.50 9.90
C ALA A 33 7.52 -3.61 10.89
N VAL A 34 7.19 -3.40 12.17
CA VAL A 34 7.34 -4.40 13.24
C VAL A 34 5.97 -4.91 13.66
N ASN A 35 5.88 -6.19 14.06
CA ASN A 35 4.62 -6.78 14.49
C ASN A 35 4.03 -6.06 15.71
N GLY A 36 2.77 -5.65 15.62
CA GLY A 36 2.06 -4.89 16.66
C GLY A 36 2.38 -3.40 16.68
N GLN A 37 3.16 -2.89 15.71
CA GLN A 37 3.54 -1.48 15.67
C GLN A 37 2.32 -0.58 15.40
N ILE A 38 2.17 0.47 16.21
CA ILE A 38 1.15 1.51 16.01
C ILE A 38 1.50 2.34 14.77
N LEU A 39 0.49 2.59 13.94
CA LEU A 39 0.61 3.37 12.72
C LEU A 39 0.32 4.85 13.00
N GLU A 40 1.39 5.64 13.05
CA GLU A 40 1.33 7.06 13.37
C GLU A 40 1.22 7.93 12.12
N LYS A 41 0.63 9.10 12.27
CA LYS A 41 0.57 10.10 11.19
C LYS A 41 1.98 10.51 10.77
N SER A 42 2.13 10.90 9.50
CA SER A 42 3.39 11.34 8.90
C SER A 42 4.53 10.31 9.02
N ASN A 43 4.18 9.02 9.06
CA ASN A 43 5.10 7.90 8.97
C ASN A 43 4.70 6.98 7.80
N ALA A 44 5.69 6.32 7.21
CA ALA A 44 5.50 5.24 6.25
C ALA A 44 6.08 3.92 6.78
N TYR A 45 5.39 2.83 6.50
CA TYR A 45 5.71 1.49 7.02
C TYR A 45 5.81 0.52 5.86
N LEU A 46 7.01 -0.02 5.65
CA LEU A 46 7.30 -1.01 4.61
C LEU A 46 7.14 -2.42 5.18
N ALA A 47 6.35 -3.27 4.51
CA ALA A 47 6.27 -4.68 4.85
C ALA A 47 7.66 -5.34 4.78
N PRO A 48 8.08 -6.11 5.79
CA PRO A 48 9.30 -6.89 5.69
C PRO A 48 9.18 -7.95 4.60
N GLY A 49 10.29 -8.24 3.92
CA GLY A 49 10.37 -9.34 2.96
C GLY A 49 9.98 -10.67 3.61
N ASN A 50 9.37 -11.59 2.86
CA ASN A 50 8.94 -12.91 3.32
C ASN A 50 7.90 -12.93 4.46
N MET A 51 7.27 -11.80 4.79
CA MET A 51 6.14 -11.72 5.73
C MET A 51 5.00 -10.94 5.09
N HIS A 52 3.74 -11.30 5.35
CA HIS A 52 2.61 -10.43 5.01
C HIS A 52 2.43 -9.35 6.06
N MET A 53 2.07 -8.14 5.63
CA MET A 53 1.64 -7.05 6.50
C MET A 53 0.12 -6.91 6.41
N ILE A 54 -0.55 -6.94 7.56
CA ILE A 54 -2.01 -6.84 7.73
C ILE A 54 -2.28 -5.65 8.63
N ILE A 55 -3.24 -4.80 8.28
CA ILE A 55 -3.66 -3.69 9.12
C ILE A 55 -4.80 -4.15 10.03
N SER A 56 -4.77 -3.74 11.30
CA SER A 56 -5.80 -4.01 12.29
C SER A 56 -5.99 -2.80 13.22
N LYS A 57 -6.88 -2.91 14.20
CA LYS A 57 -6.99 -1.98 15.33
C LYS A 57 -6.66 -2.68 16.64
N ASN A 58 -5.92 -2.02 17.52
CA ASN A 58 -5.74 -2.48 18.89
C ASN A 58 -6.99 -2.21 19.75
N THR A 59 -6.95 -2.59 21.03
CA THR A 59 -8.06 -2.35 21.97
C THR A 59 -8.38 -0.88 22.21
N ASN A 60 -7.43 0.02 21.96
CA ASN A 60 -7.60 1.46 22.10
C ASN A 60 -8.17 2.11 20.82
N GLY A 61 -8.34 1.35 19.75
CA GLY A 61 -8.84 1.83 18.46
C GLY A 61 -7.74 2.36 17.53
N ASP A 62 -6.46 2.29 17.92
CA ASP A 62 -5.34 2.71 17.08
C ASP A 62 -5.10 1.70 15.96
N TYR A 63 -4.78 2.19 14.77
CA TYR A 63 -4.33 1.33 13.68
C TYR A 63 -2.97 0.71 14.01
N VAL A 64 -2.82 -0.59 13.77
CA VAL A 64 -1.58 -1.35 13.99
C VAL A 64 -1.22 -2.20 12.79
N ALA A 65 0.08 -2.38 12.54
CA ALA A 65 0.61 -3.36 11.59
C ALA A 65 0.82 -4.71 12.29
N LEU A 66 0.20 -5.77 11.76
CA LEU A 66 0.43 -7.14 12.16
C LEU A 66 1.20 -7.87 11.07
N LEU A 67 2.21 -8.62 11.46
CA LEU A 67 3.03 -9.42 10.54
C LEU A 67 2.59 -10.88 10.60
N ASN A 68 2.37 -11.48 9.43
CA ASN A 68 1.89 -12.85 9.29
C ASN A 68 2.81 -13.66 8.38
N ASP A 69 3.31 -14.80 8.86
CA ASP A 69 4.11 -15.77 8.09
C ASP A 69 3.22 -16.79 7.35
N GLY A 70 2.14 -16.32 6.75
CA GLY A 70 1.20 -17.15 6.00
C GLY A 70 1.79 -17.72 4.72
N GLN A 71 0.97 -18.50 4.01
CA GLN A 71 1.29 -18.95 2.65
C GLN A 71 1.30 -17.76 1.69
N LYS A 72 2.07 -17.89 0.60
CA LYS A 72 2.13 -16.88 -0.46
C LYS A 72 0.73 -16.64 -1.04
N VAL A 73 0.39 -15.37 -1.23
CA VAL A 73 -0.84 -14.94 -1.91
C VAL A 73 -0.44 -14.29 -3.23
N SER A 74 -1.14 -14.62 -4.31
CA SER A 74 -0.81 -14.13 -5.66
C SER A 74 0.66 -14.42 -6.03
N ARG A 75 1.22 -15.53 -5.53
CA ARG A 75 2.63 -15.98 -5.64
C ARG A 75 3.67 -15.14 -4.88
N HIS A 76 3.24 -14.15 -4.10
CA HIS A 76 4.10 -13.21 -3.39
C HIS A 76 3.96 -13.30 -1.86
N LYS A 77 5.05 -12.96 -1.17
CA LYS A 77 5.09 -12.72 0.27
C LYS A 77 6.24 -11.73 0.57
N PRO A 78 5.95 -10.46 0.89
CA PRO A 78 4.63 -9.84 1.10
C PRO A 78 3.77 -9.80 -0.17
N SER A 79 2.45 -9.77 -0.01
CA SER A 79 1.46 -9.62 -1.10
C SER A 79 0.66 -8.34 -0.90
N VAL A 80 0.44 -7.62 -2.00
CA VAL A 80 -0.38 -6.41 -2.07
C VAL A 80 -1.84 -6.75 -1.78
N ASP A 81 -2.34 -7.90 -2.28
CA ASP A 81 -3.71 -8.34 -2.00
C ASP A 81 -4.00 -8.52 -0.51
N VAL A 82 -3.02 -9.02 0.25
CA VAL A 82 -3.17 -9.16 1.70
C VAL A 82 -3.24 -7.80 2.38
N LEU A 83 -2.39 -6.86 1.98
CA LEU A 83 -2.41 -5.50 2.53
C LEU A 83 -3.72 -4.79 2.20
N PHE A 84 -4.08 -4.68 0.92
CA PHE A 84 -5.25 -3.96 0.46
C PHE A 84 -6.54 -4.51 1.06
N ARG A 85 -6.71 -5.83 1.13
CA ARG A 85 -7.90 -6.44 1.76
C ARG A 85 -7.99 -6.13 3.25
N SER A 86 -6.87 -6.14 3.97
CA SER A 86 -6.87 -5.76 5.39
C SER A 86 -7.20 -4.28 5.61
N VAL A 87 -6.67 -3.39 4.76
CA VAL A 87 -7.00 -1.96 4.77
C VAL A 87 -8.47 -1.76 4.45
N ASN A 88 -9.01 -2.47 3.47
CA ASN A 88 -10.42 -2.41 3.10
C ASN A 88 -11.33 -2.74 4.29
N ASN A 89 -11.02 -3.82 5.01
CA ASN A 89 -11.81 -4.28 6.15
C ASN A 89 -11.75 -3.35 7.37
N ILE A 90 -10.66 -2.60 7.53
CA ILE A 90 -10.38 -1.83 8.76
C ILE A 90 -10.56 -0.33 8.59
N ALA A 91 -10.29 0.21 7.39
CA ALA A 91 -10.42 1.63 7.06
C ALA A 91 -11.52 1.92 6.03
N GLY A 92 -11.89 0.95 5.17
CA GLY A 92 -12.94 1.11 4.16
C GLY A 92 -12.77 2.36 3.30
N SER A 93 -13.84 3.14 3.16
CA SER A 93 -13.85 4.40 2.39
C SER A 93 -12.92 5.50 2.92
N GLY A 94 -12.41 5.36 4.15
CA GLY A 94 -11.40 6.23 4.75
C GLY A 94 -9.98 5.96 4.26
N ALA A 95 -9.78 4.99 3.36
CA ALA A 95 -8.48 4.66 2.79
C ALA A 95 -8.27 5.26 1.38
N MET A 96 -7.00 5.34 1.01
CA MET A 96 -6.55 5.52 -0.36
C MET A 96 -5.66 4.32 -0.75
N GLY A 97 -6.02 3.62 -1.82
CA GLY A 97 -5.22 2.56 -2.43
C GLY A 97 -4.43 3.10 -3.60
N VAL A 98 -3.13 2.83 -3.65
CA VAL A 98 -2.25 3.25 -4.77
C VAL A 98 -1.52 2.03 -5.30
N ILE A 99 -1.67 1.73 -6.59
CA ILE A 99 -0.92 0.66 -7.27
C ILE A 99 0.06 1.26 -8.28
N LEU A 100 1.32 0.87 -8.16
CA LEU A 100 2.42 1.39 -8.96
C LEU A 100 2.96 0.33 -9.93
N THR A 101 3.91 0.75 -10.76
CA THR A 101 4.65 -0.08 -11.71
C THR A 101 5.06 -1.43 -11.11
N GLY A 102 4.86 -2.50 -11.87
CA GLY A 102 5.13 -3.86 -11.42
C GLY A 102 4.59 -4.90 -12.41
N MET A 103 5.13 -6.11 -12.33
CA MET A 103 4.68 -7.23 -13.14
C MET A 103 3.61 -8.04 -12.39
N GLY A 104 2.67 -8.62 -13.13
CA GLY A 104 1.64 -9.51 -12.57
C GLY A 104 0.38 -8.76 -12.17
N ASP A 105 -0.39 -9.38 -11.28
CA ASP A 105 -1.77 -9.04 -10.93
C ASP A 105 -1.99 -8.88 -9.41
N ASP A 106 -0.95 -9.04 -8.59
CA ASP A 106 -1.06 -8.90 -7.13
C ASP A 106 -1.54 -7.48 -6.77
N GLY A 107 -2.63 -7.40 -6.01
CA GLY A 107 -3.30 -6.16 -5.66
C GLY A 107 -4.47 -5.79 -6.57
N ALA A 108 -4.60 -6.36 -7.78
CA ALA A 108 -5.67 -5.97 -8.71
C ALA A 108 -7.06 -6.31 -8.16
N SER A 109 -7.27 -7.55 -7.69
CA SER A 109 -8.56 -8.01 -7.16
C SER A 109 -8.94 -7.28 -5.87
N SER A 110 -8.01 -7.13 -4.92
CA SER A 110 -8.27 -6.41 -3.68
C SER A 110 -8.45 -4.90 -3.87
N MET A 111 -7.92 -4.33 -4.96
CA MET A 111 -8.17 -2.94 -5.33
C MET A 111 -9.61 -2.71 -5.82
N VAL A 112 -10.24 -3.72 -6.43
CA VAL A 112 -11.70 -3.71 -6.70
C VAL A 112 -12.48 -3.67 -5.39
N GLU A 113 -12.10 -4.48 -4.40
CA GLU A 113 -12.77 -4.48 -3.09
C GLU A 113 -12.69 -3.10 -2.42
N LEU A 114 -11.53 -2.43 -2.49
CA LEU A 114 -11.36 -1.04 -2.03
C LEU A 114 -12.24 -0.06 -2.81
N TYR A 115 -12.28 -0.20 -4.13
CA TYR A 115 -13.10 0.64 -5.00
C TYR A 115 -14.58 0.53 -4.64
N GLU A 116 -15.11 -0.69 -4.51
CA GLU A 116 -16.51 -0.96 -4.18
C GLU A 116 -16.89 -0.40 -2.81
N ASN A 117 -15.99 -0.44 -1.84
CA ASN A 117 -16.18 0.15 -0.51
C ASN A 117 -16.01 1.67 -0.46
N GLY A 118 -15.83 2.34 -1.60
CA GLY A 118 -15.80 3.80 -1.68
C GLY A 118 -14.43 4.43 -1.40
N ALA A 119 -13.37 3.63 -1.26
CA ALA A 119 -12.00 4.13 -1.08
C ALA A 119 -11.52 4.84 -2.36
N LEU A 120 -10.60 5.79 -2.23
CA LEU A 120 -9.94 6.41 -3.38
C LEU A 120 -8.88 5.44 -3.93
N THR A 121 -9.06 4.92 -5.14
CA THR A 121 -8.11 3.99 -5.76
C THR A 121 -7.42 4.64 -6.96
N VAL A 122 -6.08 4.66 -6.93
CA VAL A 122 -5.23 5.33 -7.92
C VAL A 122 -4.24 4.34 -8.52
N ALA A 123 -4.17 4.28 -9.85
CA ALA A 123 -3.15 3.52 -10.55
C ALA A 123 -2.14 4.46 -11.23
N GLN A 124 -0.87 4.06 -11.24
CA GLN A 124 0.14 4.74 -12.06
C GLN A 124 -0.20 4.60 -13.55
N ASP A 125 -0.05 5.67 -14.32
CA ASP A 125 -0.21 5.68 -15.77
C ASP A 125 0.83 4.80 -16.49
N LYS A 126 0.54 4.48 -17.76
CA LYS A 126 1.39 3.61 -18.57
C LYS A 126 2.72 4.26 -18.91
N GLU A 127 2.72 5.55 -19.20
CA GLU A 127 3.85 6.31 -19.73
C GLU A 127 4.95 6.48 -18.66
N SER A 128 4.59 6.61 -17.39
CA SER A 128 5.57 6.68 -16.29
C SER A 128 5.95 5.31 -15.70
N CYS A 129 5.27 4.23 -16.06
CA CYS A 129 5.60 2.88 -15.59
C CYS A 129 6.86 2.31 -16.26
N VAL A 130 7.69 1.63 -15.48
CA VAL A 130 8.76 0.78 -16.04
C VAL A 130 8.15 -0.52 -16.58
N VAL A 131 7.22 -1.10 -15.82
CA VAL A 131 6.42 -2.27 -16.23
C VAL A 131 4.96 -1.99 -15.91
N TYR A 132 4.16 -1.81 -16.95
CA TYR A 132 2.72 -1.55 -16.84
C TYR A 132 1.93 -2.87 -16.77
N GLY A 133 2.19 -3.67 -15.73
CA GLY A 133 1.49 -4.94 -15.46
C GLY A 133 0.44 -4.80 -14.37
N MET A 134 0.89 -4.60 -13.13
CA MET A 134 0.01 -4.45 -11.95
C MET A 134 -1.00 -3.29 -12.10
N PRO A 135 -0.59 -2.07 -12.53
CA PRO A 135 -1.55 -1.00 -12.77
C PRO A 135 -2.54 -1.33 -13.88
N ALA A 136 -2.09 -1.97 -14.97
CA ALA A 136 -2.95 -2.37 -16.07
C ALA A 136 -4.02 -3.37 -15.60
N LYS A 137 -3.64 -4.35 -14.78
CA LYS A 137 -4.58 -5.35 -14.23
C LYS A 137 -5.59 -4.73 -13.28
N ALA A 138 -5.19 -3.80 -12.42
CA ALA A 138 -6.14 -3.08 -11.57
C ALA A 138 -7.16 -2.26 -12.38
N VAL A 139 -6.73 -1.62 -13.48
CA VAL A 139 -7.62 -0.89 -14.40
C VAL A 139 -8.56 -1.87 -15.13
N GLU A 140 -8.02 -2.96 -15.69
CA GLU A 140 -8.79 -4.00 -16.39
C GLU A 140 -9.88 -4.60 -15.51
N TYR A 141 -9.60 -4.79 -14.21
CA TYR A 141 -10.54 -5.35 -13.24
C TYR A 141 -11.58 -4.33 -12.75
N GLY A 142 -11.49 -3.05 -13.15
CA GLY A 142 -12.43 -2.00 -12.76
C GLY A 142 -12.20 -1.44 -11.35
N GLY A 143 -11.04 -1.70 -10.74
CA GLY A 143 -10.73 -1.30 -9.36
C GLY A 143 -10.14 0.10 -9.21
N VAL A 144 -10.07 0.90 -10.29
CA VAL A 144 -9.31 2.17 -10.31
C VAL A 144 -10.25 3.35 -10.57
N ARG A 145 -10.23 4.35 -9.70
CA ARG A 145 -10.95 5.63 -9.90
C ARG A 145 -10.17 6.60 -10.78
N GLU A 146 -8.85 6.64 -10.61
CA GLU A 146 -8.00 7.60 -11.30
C GLU A 146 -6.70 6.94 -11.77
N VAL A 147 -6.32 7.22 -13.01
CA VAL A 147 -5.01 6.88 -13.56
C VAL A 147 -4.17 8.16 -13.55
N VAL A 148 -3.01 8.13 -12.88
CA VAL A 148 -2.24 9.34 -12.54
C VAL A 148 -0.77 9.16 -12.89
N GLU A 149 -0.17 10.20 -13.47
CA GLU A 149 1.28 10.24 -13.72
C GLU A 149 2.08 10.12 -12.41
N LEU A 150 3.15 9.31 -12.37
CA LEU A 150 3.93 9.07 -11.15
C LEU A 150 4.31 10.36 -10.40
N LYS A 151 4.73 11.41 -11.13
CA LYS A 151 5.12 12.70 -10.53
C LYS A 151 3.96 13.45 -9.84
N HIS A 152 2.71 13.09 -10.14
CA HIS A 152 1.50 13.69 -9.58
C HIS A 152 0.87 12.86 -8.45
N ILE A 153 1.26 11.59 -8.29
CA ILE A 153 0.77 10.73 -7.20
C ILE A 153 1.04 11.34 -5.80
N PRO A 154 2.23 11.91 -5.48
CA PRO A 154 2.45 12.54 -4.18
C PRO A 154 1.49 13.70 -3.90
N ALA A 155 1.23 14.55 -4.90
CA ALA A 155 0.27 15.64 -4.77
C ALA A 155 -1.15 15.11 -4.52
N ARG A 156 -1.52 13.99 -5.15
CA ARG A 156 -2.81 13.32 -4.94
C ARG A 156 -2.96 12.78 -3.51
N ILE A 157 -1.92 12.17 -2.96
CA ILE A 157 -1.89 11.71 -1.56
C ILE A 157 -2.06 12.88 -0.60
N ILE A 158 -1.40 14.02 -0.85
CA ILE A 158 -1.53 15.23 -0.03
C ILE A 158 -2.97 15.75 -0.08
N GLN A 159 -3.58 15.87 -1.27
CA GLN A 159 -4.97 16.31 -1.42
C GLN A 159 -5.96 15.39 -0.69
N PHE A 160 -5.75 14.07 -0.77
CA PHE A 160 -6.55 13.11 -0.03
C PHE A 160 -6.49 13.39 1.49
N SER A 161 -5.30 13.68 2.02
CA SER A 161 -5.10 13.96 3.44
C SER A 161 -5.74 15.26 3.94
N THR A 162 -5.98 16.23 3.07
CA THR A 162 -6.57 17.53 3.43
C THR A 162 -8.09 17.56 3.30
N ASN A 163 -8.68 16.60 2.58
CA ASN A 163 -10.12 16.59 2.28
C ASN A 163 -11.01 16.05 3.41
N GLY A 164 -10.46 15.89 4.62
CA GLY A 164 -11.24 15.68 5.85
C GLY A 164 -12.09 14.40 5.91
N ARG A 165 -11.73 13.35 5.15
CA ARG A 165 -12.29 12.00 5.33
C ARG A 165 -11.54 11.24 6.42
#